data_AF-A0A7L1SKA5-F1
#
_entry.id   AF-A0A7L1SKA5-F1
#
_cell.length_a   1.000
_cell.length_b   1.000
_cell.length_c   1.000
_cell.angle_alpha   90.00
_cell.angle_beta   90.00
_cell.angle_gamma   90.00
#
_symmetry.space_group_name_H-M   'P 1'
#
loop_
_entity.id
_entity.type
_entity.pdbx_description
1 polymer ?
#
loop_
_entity_poly.entity_id
_entity_poly.type
_entity_poly.pdbx_seq_one_letter_code
_entity_poly.pdbx_strand_id
1 'polypeptide(L)'
;QCPLCRDREEFCVEMFLMGIRIPFRQPTWEENDAFADLGDRHSRCNARECLYPGGREEAEEEGPWELLLCSSCAAEGTHRHCSGLRKSIRSWECDSCAGLGTGMRQS
;
A
#
# COMPACT_ATOMS: atom_id res chain seq x y z
N GLN A 1 27.17 1.73 -11.43
CA GLN A 1 27.33 3.20 -11.48
C GLN A 1 27.53 3.68 -10.04
N CYS A 2 28.41 4.66 -9.81
CA CYS A 2 28.59 5.25 -8.48
C CYS A 2 27.30 5.90 -7.98
N PRO A 3 26.81 5.59 -6.77
CA PRO A 3 25.58 6.18 -6.25
C PRO A 3 25.72 7.67 -5.90
N LEU A 4 26.95 8.18 -5.75
CA LEU A 4 27.22 9.56 -5.32
C LEU A 4 27.46 10.51 -6.50
N CYS A 5 28.40 10.17 -7.38
CA CYS A 5 28.81 11.04 -8.50
C CYS A 5 28.27 10.58 -9.86
N ARG A 6 27.57 9.45 -9.91
CA ARG A 6 27.08 8.82 -11.14
C ARG A 6 28.17 8.43 -12.15
N ASP A 7 29.44 8.52 -11.78
CA ASP A 7 30.53 8.01 -12.59
C ASP A 7 30.45 6.48 -12.69
N ARG A 8 30.63 5.97 -13.90
CA ARG A 8 30.48 4.55 -14.21
C ARG A 8 31.81 3.87 -14.43
N GLU A 9 32.78 4.57 -15.02
CA GLU A 9 34.06 3.98 -15.45
C GLU A 9 35.02 3.88 -14.27
N GLU A 10 35.27 4.99 -13.57
CA GLU A 10 36.14 5.04 -12.39
C GLU A 10 35.61 4.11 -11.30
N PHE A 11 34.29 4.14 -11.08
CA PHE A 11 33.64 3.27 -10.10
C PHE A 11 33.80 1.78 -10.45
N CYS A 12 33.62 1.38 -11.71
CA CYS A 12 33.77 -0.02 -12.09
C CYS A 12 35.22 -0.50 -11.99
N VAL A 13 36.20 0.36 -12.29
CA VAL A 13 37.63 0.05 -12.14
C VAL A 13 37.99 -0.13 -10.67
N GLU A 14 37.63 0.82 -9.81
CA GLU A 14 37.92 0.74 -8.38
C GLU A 14 37.27 -0.48 -7.73
N MET A 15 36.02 -0.79 -8.07
CA MET A 15 35.35 -1.98 -7.55
C MET A 15 36.02 -3.27 -8.06
N PHE A 16 36.50 -3.29 -9.30
CA PHE A 16 37.26 -4.43 -9.83
C PHE A 16 38.60 -4.61 -9.11
N LEU A 17 39.33 -3.54 -8.82
CA LEU A 17 40.57 -3.58 -8.03
C LEU A 17 40.34 -4.10 -6.61
N MET A 18 39.17 -3.84 -6.04
CA MET A 18 38.71 -4.40 -4.76
C MET A 18 38.20 -5.85 -4.88
N GLY A 19 38.30 -6.48 -6.06
CA GLY A 19 37.85 -7.84 -6.32
C GLY A 19 36.34 -7.99 -6.55
N ILE A 20 35.60 -6.89 -6.69
CA ILE A 20 34.15 -6.86 -6.88
C ILE A 20 33.84 -6.62 -8.35
N ARG A 21 33.35 -7.65 -9.04
CA ARG A 21 32.92 -7.53 -10.44
C ARG A 21 31.46 -7.09 -10.50
N ILE A 22 31.20 -5.90 -11.04
CA ILE A 22 29.83 -5.38 -11.25
C ILE A 22 29.35 -5.80 -12.66
N PRO A 23 28.44 -6.77 -12.80
CA PRO A 23 27.87 -7.12 -14.10
C PRO A 23 26.96 -6.00 -14.59
N PHE A 24 27.08 -5.62 -15.87
CA PHE A 24 26.07 -4.81 -16.54
C PHE A 24 24.91 -5.70 -16.95
N ARG A 25 24.01 -5.94 -16.00
CA ARG A 25 22.70 -6.51 -16.27
C ARG A 25 21.67 -5.51 -15.74
N GLN A 26 20.79 -5.05 -16.61
CA GLN A 26 19.59 -4.36 -16.12
C GLN A 26 18.85 -5.33 -15.21
N PRO A 27 18.37 -4.86 -14.06
CA PRO A 27 17.55 -5.70 -13.24
C PRO A 27 16.39 -6.29 -14.03
N THR A 28 16.32 -7.62 -14.10
CA THR A 28 15.26 -8.30 -14.86
C THR A 28 13.86 -8.06 -14.27
N TRP A 29 13.77 -7.44 -13.08
CA TRP A 29 12.51 -7.04 -12.47
C TRP A 29 11.89 -5.79 -13.11
N GLU A 30 12.66 -4.97 -13.85
CA GLU A 30 12.12 -3.79 -14.57
C GLU A 30 11.40 -4.18 -15.86
N GLU A 31 11.65 -5.36 -16.43
CA GLU A 31 11.06 -5.80 -17.71
C GLU A 31 9.69 -6.49 -17.58
N ASN A 32 9.23 -6.81 -16.36
CA ASN A 32 8.07 -7.68 -16.16
C ASN A 32 6.86 -7.00 -15.51
N ASP A 33 6.82 -5.67 -15.42
CA ASP A 33 5.74 -4.95 -14.70
C ASP A 33 5.39 -5.62 -13.35
N ALA A 34 6.41 -6.23 -12.70
CA ALA A 34 6.21 -7.14 -11.56
C ALA A 34 5.69 -6.42 -10.31
N PHE A 35 5.57 -5.10 -10.43
CA PHE A 35 5.12 -4.15 -9.42
C PHE A 35 3.97 -3.27 -9.94
N ALA A 36 3.40 -3.53 -11.11
CA ALA A 36 2.21 -2.80 -11.59
C ALA A 36 1.04 -2.93 -10.60
N ASP A 37 0.91 -4.11 -9.98
CA ASP A 37 -0.07 -4.39 -8.93
C ASP A 37 0.22 -3.63 -7.61
N LEU A 38 1.48 -3.26 -7.33
CA LEU A 38 1.82 -2.43 -6.16
C LEU A 38 1.33 -0.99 -6.29
N GLY A 39 0.96 -0.56 -7.51
CA GLY A 39 0.41 0.77 -7.76
C GLY A 39 -1.10 0.87 -7.57
N ASP A 40 -1.82 -0.25 -7.66
CA ASP A 40 -3.29 -0.25 -7.59
C ASP A 40 -3.71 -0.22 -6.13
N ARG A 41 -4.00 1.00 -5.67
CA ARG A 41 -4.49 1.23 -4.32
C ARG A 41 -5.83 0.52 -4.19
N HIS A 42 -5.93 -0.40 -3.22
CA HIS A 42 -7.18 -1.09 -2.91
C HIS A 42 -8.36 -0.10 -2.88
N SER A 43 -9.38 -0.36 -3.68
CA SER A 43 -10.47 0.60 -3.98
C SER A 43 -11.84 0.07 -3.60
N ARG A 44 -11.90 -1.06 -2.89
CA ARG A 44 -13.15 -1.76 -2.56
C ARG A 44 -13.48 -1.72 -1.07
N CYS A 45 -14.73 -1.50 -0.73
CA CYS A 45 -15.23 -1.60 0.63
C CYS A 45 -15.44 -3.07 1.06
N ASN A 46 -14.70 -3.49 2.09
CA ASN A 46 -14.70 -4.82 2.70
C ASN A 46 -15.70 -4.96 3.86
N ALA A 47 -16.43 -3.90 4.23
CA ALA A 47 -17.45 -3.98 5.27
C ALA A 47 -18.47 -5.10 4.96
N ARG A 48 -18.91 -5.85 5.98
CA ARG A 48 -19.86 -6.97 5.79
C ARG A 48 -21.10 -6.52 5.03
N GLU A 49 -21.66 -5.39 5.45
CA GLU A 49 -22.74 -4.69 4.75
C GLU A 49 -22.20 -3.35 4.23
N CYS A 50 -22.34 -3.11 2.92
CA CYS A 50 -22.01 -1.82 2.33
C CYS A 50 -23.30 -1.00 2.20
N LEU A 51 -23.30 0.20 2.76
CA LEU A 51 -24.43 1.12 2.77
C LEU A 51 -24.36 2.15 1.64
N TYR A 52 -23.26 2.19 0.88
CA TYR A 52 -23.06 3.20 -0.16
C TYR A 52 -23.89 2.88 -1.41
N PRO A 53 -24.77 3.79 -1.89
CA PRO A 53 -25.60 3.55 -3.07
C PRO A 53 -24.82 3.35 -4.37
N GLY A 54 -23.61 3.94 -4.48
CA GLY A 54 -22.71 3.73 -5.63
C GLY A 54 -22.07 2.34 -5.66
N GLY A 55 -22.27 1.54 -4.61
CA GLY A 55 -21.73 0.19 -4.52
C GLY A 55 -20.39 0.15 -3.80
N ARG A 56 -19.72 -1.00 -3.88
CA ARG A 56 -18.52 -1.28 -3.06
C ARG A 56 -17.22 -0.77 -3.68
N GLU A 57 -17.20 -0.51 -4.98
CA GLU A 57 -15.98 -0.12 -5.73
C GLU A 57 -15.89 1.39 -5.95
N GLU A 58 -16.91 2.13 -5.52
CA GLU A 58 -16.94 3.59 -5.59
C GLU A 58 -16.76 4.20 -4.20
N ALA A 59 -16.18 5.40 -4.15
CA ALA A 59 -15.99 6.16 -2.93
C ALA A 59 -15.94 7.67 -3.24
N GLU A 60 -16.31 8.48 -2.26
CA GLU A 60 -16.10 9.93 -2.31
C GLU A 60 -14.65 10.27 -1.95
N GLU A 61 -14.17 11.44 -2.40
CA GLU A 61 -12.85 11.96 -2.00
C GLU A 61 -12.80 12.31 -0.51
N GLU A 62 -13.87 12.93 0.02
CA GLU A 62 -14.05 13.26 1.43
C GLU A 62 -15.52 13.06 1.81
N GLY A 63 -15.78 12.62 3.04
CA GLY A 63 -17.14 12.56 3.57
C GLY A 63 -17.51 11.20 4.17
N PRO A 64 -18.81 10.92 4.35
CA PRO A 64 -19.27 9.65 4.91
C PRO A 64 -18.94 8.45 4.03
N TRP A 65 -18.74 8.67 2.72
CA TRP A 65 -18.45 7.64 1.74
C TRP A 65 -16.99 7.68 1.27
N GLU A 66 -16.10 8.38 2.00
CA GLU A 66 -14.67 8.24 1.77
C GLU A 66 -14.20 6.82 2.12
N LEU A 67 -13.29 6.28 1.32
CA LEU A 67 -12.71 4.96 1.55
C LEU A 67 -11.46 5.08 2.41
N LEU A 68 -11.53 4.57 3.63
CA LEU A 68 -10.39 4.45 4.53
C LEU A 68 -9.74 3.09 4.35
N LEU A 69 -8.44 3.08 4.04
CA LEU A 69 -7.65 1.84 3.99
C LEU A 69 -7.10 1.49 5.37
N CYS A 70 -6.92 0.19 5.60
CA CYS A 70 -6.26 -0.27 6.80
C CYS A 70 -4.86 0.33 6.88
N SER A 71 -4.54 1.04 7.97
CA SER A 71 -3.25 1.70 8.16
C SER A 71 -2.05 0.75 8.23
N SER A 72 -2.30 -0.54 8.42
CA SER A 72 -1.28 -1.55 8.70
C SER A 72 -1.02 -2.45 7.49
N CYS A 73 -2.05 -2.85 6.74
CA CYS A 73 -1.90 -3.72 5.56
C CYS A 73 -2.25 -3.07 4.23
N ALA A 74 -3.04 -1.99 4.22
CA ALA A 74 -3.62 -1.35 3.02
C ALA A 74 -4.39 -2.27 2.05
N ALA A 75 -4.52 -3.56 2.36
CA ALA A 75 -5.17 -4.60 1.55
C ALA A 75 -6.69 -4.69 1.77
N GLU A 76 -7.20 -4.00 2.79
CA GLU A 76 -8.62 -3.87 3.05
C GLU A 76 -8.99 -2.39 3.16
N GLY A 77 -10.22 -2.07 2.79
CA GLY A 77 -10.80 -0.73 2.87
C GLY A 77 -12.22 -0.77 3.42
N THR A 78 -12.67 0.34 4.02
CA THR A 78 -14.05 0.51 4.43
C THR A 78 -14.51 1.93 4.17
N HIS A 79 -15.78 2.11 3.80
CA HIS A 79 -16.36 3.45 3.85
C HIS A 79 -16.50 3.87 5.31
N ARG A 80 -16.26 5.15 5.58
CA ARG A 80 -16.41 5.72 6.93
C ARG A 80 -17.75 5.34 7.57
N HIS A 81 -18.84 5.48 6.83
CA HIS A 81 -20.18 5.17 7.35
C HIS A 81 -20.42 3.67 7.55
N CYS A 82 -19.91 2.82 6.66
CA CYS A 82 -20.05 1.36 6.75
C CYS A 82 -19.37 0.77 8.00
N SER A 83 -18.32 1.43 8.51
CA SER A 83 -17.67 1.06 9.78
C SER A 83 -18.07 1.95 10.97
N GLY A 84 -19.10 2.79 10.84
CA GLY A 84 -19.59 3.62 11.94
C GLY A 84 -18.57 4.63 12.47
N LEU A 85 -17.61 5.04 11.64
CA LEU A 85 -16.50 5.91 12.06
C LEU A 85 -16.95 7.37 12.15
N ARG A 86 -16.58 8.04 13.24
CA ARG A 86 -16.82 9.49 13.42
C ARG A 86 -15.96 10.29 12.45
N LYS A 87 -16.43 11.45 11.98
CA LYS A 87 -15.70 12.36 11.06
C LYS A 87 -14.29 12.75 11.51
N SER A 88 -14.01 12.75 12.81
CA SER A 88 -12.69 13.09 13.36
C SER A 88 -11.64 11.98 13.21
N ILE A 89 -12.06 10.74 12.94
CA ILE A 89 -11.15 9.60 12.79
C ILE A 89 -10.51 9.64 11.40
N ARG A 90 -9.18 9.56 11.34
CA ARG A 90 -8.41 9.57 10.08
C ARG A 90 -7.71 8.24 9.77
N SER A 91 -7.68 7.33 10.73
CA SER A 91 -7.07 6.00 10.58
C SER A 91 -8.08 4.93 10.97
N TRP A 92 -8.01 3.81 10.25
CA TRP A 92 -8.82 2.62 10.51
C TRP A 92 -7.92 1.40 10.34
N GLU A 93 -8.20 0.34 11.09
CA GLU A 93 -7.54 -0.96 10.97
C GLU A 93 -8.60 -2.03 10.74
N CYS A 94 -8.34 -2.98 9.83
CA CYS A 94 -9.23 -4.11 9.62
C CYS A 94 -9.16 -5.09 10.81
N ASP A 95 -10.14 -5.98 10.92
CA ASP A 95 -10.25 -6.94 12.02
C ASP A 95 -9.00 -7.83 12.15
N SER A 96 -8.35 -8.14 11.02
CA SER A 96 -7.11 -8.92 10.98
C SER A 96 -5.91 -8.16 11.55
N CYS A 97 -5.89 -6.83 11.43
CA CYS A 97 -4.76 -5.97 11.84
C CYS A 97 -4.95 -5.34 13.22
N ALA A 98 -6.18 -4.99 13.61
CA ALA A 98 -6.49 -4.34 14.89
C ALA A 98 -6.21 -5.23 16.12
N GLY A 99 -5.92 -6.52 15.90
CA GLY A 99 -5.69 -7.52 16.93
C GLY A 99 -6.99 -7.97 17.60
N LEU A 100 -7.07 -9.25 17.98
CA LEU A 100 -8.21 -9.87 18.69
C LEU A 100 -8.47 -9.31 20.11
N GLY A 101 -8.01 -8.07 20.39
CA GLY A 101 -7.95 -7.43 21.70
C GLY A 101 -9.11 -6.50 22.06
N THR A 102 -10.19 -6.47 21.28
CA THR A 102 -11.44 -5.78 21.66
C THR A 102 -12.64 -6.70 21.53
N GLY A 103 -12.52 -7.90 22.11
CA GLY A 103 -13.69 -8.66 22.53
C GLY A 103 -14.45 -7.91 23.63
N MET A 104 -15.46 -7.13 23.24
CA MET A 104 -16.77 -7.04 23.92
C MET A 104 -17.77 -6.20 23.08
N ARG A 105 -18.62 -6.93 22.33
CA ARG A 105 -20.05 -6.78 21.96
C ARG A 105 -20.76 -5.46 22.34
N GLN A 106 -21.74 -5.03 21.53
CA GLN A 106 -23.16 -5.08 21.93
C GLN A 106 -24.05 -5.42 20.72
N SER A 107 -25.09 -6.19 21.02
CA SER A 107 -26.15 -6.69 20.13
C SER A 107 -27.10 -5.61 19.66
#